data_AF-A0A5N6X3C9-F1
#
_entry.id   AF-A0A5N6X3C9-F1
#
_cell.length_a   1.000
_cell.length_b   1.000
_cell.length_c   1.000
_cell.angle_alpha   90.00
_cell.angle_beta   90.00
_cell.angle_gamma   90.00
#
_symmetry.space_group_name_H-M   'P 1'
#
loop_
_entity.id
_entity.type
_entity.pdbx_description
1 polymer ?
#
loop_
_entity_poly.entity_id
_entity_poly.type
_entity_poly.pdbx_seq_one_letter_code
_entity_poly.pdbx_strand_id
1 'polypeptide(L)'
;MVASASLIDPSVLSHIYNSVLHEADVFVRSTWRDWLSTPVPGTIFILGSLTYLPFEEAIFNSAITVLNLTIYIYFFNTWTQYTSVEVDRINKPDRSIPAGITTPAVAKRRGMVLTALWFSFAIYRPDLIIETWILVIATITLAMNNLGRHWFVKNTLCMSVMAWGFLSSPRKLMGAPLPNTSNHLIALAVWVGFVAYSQDFRDVEGDKETGSWTLPMAVGDGNARLLFAFVCMPLVT
;
A
#
# COMPACT_ATOMS: atom_id res chain seq x y z
N MET A 1 -41.55 31.77 -5.24
CA MET A 1 -41.34 30.87 -4.09
C MET A 1 -39.85 30.65 -3.94
N VAL A 2 -39.21 31.38 -3.03
CA VAL A 2 -37.78 31.20 -2.71
C VAL A 2 -37.71 30.03 -1.74
N ALA A 3 -37.08 28.93 -2.15
CA ALA A 3 -36.81 27.80 -1.27
C ALA A 3 -35.96 28.30 -0.09
N SER A 4 -36.49 28.19 1.13
CA SER A 4 -35.72 28.46 2.33
C SER A 4 -34.55 27.47 2.37
N ALA A 5 -33.33 27.98 2.23
CA ALA A 5 -32.13 27.21 2.57
C ALA A 5 -32.27 26.80 4.04
N SER A 6 -32.55 25.52 4.29
CA SER A 6 -32.53 24.96 5.63
C SER A 6 -31.11 25.11 6.17
N LEU A 7 -30.91 26.06 7.08
CA LEU A 7 -29.66 26.23 7.81
C LEU A 7 -29.34 24.89 8.49
N ILE A 8 -28.18 24.32 8.16
CA ILE A 8 -27.70 23.07 8.76
C ILE A 8 -27.58 23.29 10.27
N ASP A 9 -28.27 22.47 11.06
CA ASP A 9 -28.23 22.52 12.52
C ASP A 9 -26.78 22.40 13.03
N PRO A 10 -26.32 23.26 13.96
CA PRO A 10 -25.01 23.12 14.63
C PRO A 10 -24.71 21.70 15.14
N SER A 11 -25.73 20.93 15.53
CA SER A 11 -25.57 19.52 15.92
C SER A 11 -25.09 18.64 14.76
N VAL A 12 -25.63 18.84 13.55
CA VAL A 12 -25.27 18.13 12.32
C VAL A 12 -23.87 18.49 11.89
N LEU A 13 -23.50 19.78 11.96
CA LEU A 13 -22.13 20.23 11.67
C LEU A 13 -21.11 19.57 12.60
N SER A 14 -21.41 19.50 13.90
CA SER A 14 -20.54 18.83 14.87
C SER A 14 -20.39 17.33 14.59
N HIS A 15 -21.46 16.66 14.15
CA HIS A 15 -21.43 15.25 13.80
C HIS A 15 -20.59 14.98 12.56
N ILE A 16 -20.75 15.80 11.51
CA ILE A 16 -19.95 15.71 10.27
C ILE A 16 -18.47 15.95 10.61
N TYR A 17 -18.16 17.00 11.37
CA TYR A 17 -16.80 17.31 11.78
C TYR A 17 -16.12 16.15 12.52
N ASN A 18 -16.81 15.60 13.53
CA ASN A 18 -16.29 14.46 14.29
C ASN A 18 -16.11 13.20 13.41
N SER A 19 -17.01 12.97 12.45
CA SER A 19 -16.92 11.85 11.52
C SER A 19 -15.73 11.98 10.56
N VAL A 20 -15.49 13.19 10.03
CA VAL A 20 -14.34 13.47 9.17
C VAL A 20 -13.03 13.30 9.92
N LEU A 21 -12.94 13.83 11.15
CA LEU A 21 -11.76 13.63 11.99
C LEU A 21 -11.52 12.17 12.33
N HIS A 22 -12.59 11.41 12.60
CA HIS A 22 -12.48 9.98 12.86
C HIS A 22 -11.93 9.23 11.65
N GLU A 23 -12.47 9.45 10.45
CA GLU A 23 -11.96 8.78 9.24
C GLU A 23 -10.53 9.22 8.90
N ALA A 24 -10.17 10.48 9.16
CA ALA A 24 -8.78 10.94 9.02
C ALA A 24 -7.84 10.21 9.99
N ASP A 25 -8.22 10.05 11.26
CA ASP A 25 -7.44 9.31 12.26
C ASP A 25 -7.30 7.83 11.88
N VAL A 26 -8.38 7.19 11.42
CA VAL A 26 -8.34 5.82 10.91
C VAL A 26 -7.39 5.71 9.72
N PHE A 27 -7.49 6.60 8.73
CA PHE A 27 -6.61 6.59 7.56
C PHE A 27 -5.14 6.75 7.95
N VAL A 28 -4.82 7.75 8.78
CA VAL A 28 -3.45 8.02 9.22
C VAL A 28 -2.90 6.83 9.99
N ARG A 29 -3.58 6.37 11.04
CA ARG A 29 -3.14 5.22 11.85
C ARG A 29 -2.99 3.94 11.05
N SER A 30 -3.82 3.76 10.03
CA SER A 30 -3.74 2.58 9.16
C SER A 30 -2.60 2.67 8.16
N THR A 31 -2.10 3.85 7.78
CA THR A 31 -1.18 3.98 6.63
C THR A 31 0.16 4.62 6.93
N TRP A 32 0.30 5.41 8.01
CA TRP A 32 1.47 6.26 8.25
C TRP A 32 2.80 5.51 8.27
N ARG A 33 2.80 4.28 8.78
CA ARG A 33 3.98 3.40 8.85
C ARG A 33 4.53 3.03 7.46
N ASP A 34 3.69 3.11 6.44
CA ASP A 34 4.01 2.75 5.05
C ASP A 34 4.15 3.98 4.14
N TRP A 35 4.07 5.20 4.68
CA TRP A 35 4.20 6.41 3.86
C TRP A 35 5.57 6.52 3.18
N LEU A 36 6.63 6.12 3.87
CA LEU A 36 8.00 6.10 3.34
C LEU A 36 8.29 4.94 2.38
N SER A 37 7.45 3.91 2.35
CA SER A 37 7.60 2.77 1.43
C SER A 37 6.70 2.90 0.20
N THR A 38 5.64 3.71 0.27
CA THR A 38 4.60 3.76 -0.77
C THR A 38 4.39 5.19 -1.32
N PRO A 39 3.53 6.07 -0.76
CA PRO A 39 3.19 7.35 -1.40
C PRO A 39 4.38 8.28 -1.61
N VAL A 40 5.36 8.31 -0.70
CA VAL A 40 6.55 9.16 -0.86
C VAL A 40 7.41 8.69 -2.05
N PRO A 41 7.88 7.42 -2.11
CA PRO A 41 8.58 6.92 -3.30
C PRO A 41 7.79 7.05 -4.60
N GLY A 42 6.48 6.75 -4.58
CA GLY A 42 5.63 6.87 -5.77
C GLY A 42 5.49 8.30 -6.28
N THR A 43 5.46 9.28 -5.36
CA THR A 43 5.42 10.70 -5.73
C THR A 43 6.77 11.18 -6.26
N ILE A 44 7.89 10.76 -5.65
CA ILE A 44 9.24 11.06 -6.14
C ILE A 44 9.43 10.47 -7.55
N PHE A 45 8.95 9.24 -7.76
CA PHE A 45 9.06 8.52 -9.02
C PHE A 45 8.45 9.29 -10.20
N ILE A 46 7.36 10.04 -9.99
CA ILE A 46 6.72 10.82 -11.05
C ILE A 46 7.35 12.18 -11.33
N LEU A 47 8.25 12.68 -10.47
CA LEU A 47 8.87 13.99 -10.66
C LEU A 47 9.66 14.07 -11.97
N GLY A 48 10.29 12.97 -12.38
CA GLY A 48 11.01 12.90 -13.66
C GLY A 48 10.10 13.16 -14.87
N SER A 49 8.85 12.69 -14.83
CA SER A 49 7.87 12.87 -15.90
C SER A 49 7.39 14.31 -16.03
N LEU A 50 7.45 15.11 -14.96
CA LEU A 50 7.00 16.50 -14.96
C LEU A 50 7.78 17.38 -15.96
N THR A 51 9.04 17.03 -16.23
CA THR A 51 9.90 17.79 -17.15
C THR A 51 9.51 17.66 -18.62
N TYR A 52 8.65 16.68 -18.96
CA TYR A 52 8.26 16.36 -20.33
C TYR A 52 6.78 16.65 -20.64
N LEU A 53 6.01 17.08 -19.64
CA LEU A 53 4.57 17.33 -19.79
C LEU A 53 4.26 18.84 -19.82
N PRO A 54 3.25 19.27 -20.61
CA PRO A 54 2.66 20.59 -20.45
C PRO A 54 2.17 20.81 -19.01
N PHE A 55 2.21 22.04 -18.51
CA PHE A 55 1.89 22.36 -17.12
C PHE A 55 0.51 21.88 -16.66
N GLU A 56 -0.52 22.05 -17.50
CA GLU A 56 -1.88 21.62 -17.18
C GLU A 56 -2.00 20.09 -17.07
N GLU A 57 -1.40 19.36 -18.02
CA GLU A 57 -1.34 17.89 -17.98
C GLU A 57 -0.53 17.40 -16.78
N ALA A 58 0.57 18.07 -16.44
CA ALA A 58 1.40 17.75 -15.29
C ALA A 58 0.60 17.86 -13.98
N ILE A 59 -0.18 18.93 -13.80
CA ILE A 59 -1.03 19.10 -12.61
C ILE A 59 -2.09 17.99 -12.55
N PHE A 60 -2.84 17.81 -13.64
CA PHE A 60 -3.94 16.85 -13.67
C PHE A 60 -3.45 15.41 -13.45
N ASN A 61 -2.40 14.99 -14.17
CA ASN A 61 -1.84 13.64 -14.05
C ASN A 61 -1.23 13.41 -12.67
N SER A 62 -0.60 14.42 -12.07
CA SER A 62 -0.06 14.32 -10.71
C SER A 62 -1.18 14.15 -9.69
N ALA A 63 -2.26 14.93 -9.78
CA ALA A 63 -3.40 14.84 -8.87
C ALA A 63 -4.06 13.45 -8.94
N ILE A 64 -4.28 12.94 -10.15
CA ILE A 64 -4.86 11.61 -10.38
C ILE A 64 -3.91 10.51 -9.91
N THR A 65 -2.60 10.68 -10.09
CA THR A 65 -1.60 9.74 -9.58
C THR A 65 -1.60 9.70 -8.06
N VAL A 66 -1.52 10.84 -7.37
CA VAL A 66 -1.53 10.90 -5.90
C VAL A 66 -2.81 10.29 -5.35
N LEU A 67 -3.96 10.54 -5.99
CA LEU A 67 -5.23 9.91 -5.63
C LEU A 67 -5.15 8.37 -5.78
N ASN A 68 -4.64 7.87 -6.90
CA ASN A 68 -4.48 6.44 -7.14
C ASN A 68 -3.55 5.78 -6.09
N LEU A 69 -2.42 6.41 -5.77
CA LEU A 69 -1.48 5.92 -4.75
C LEU A 69 -2.11 5.93 -3.36
N THR A 70 -2.91 6.94 -3.04
CA THR A 70 -3.62 7.07 -1.76
C THR A 70 -4.69 5.99 -1.60
N ILE A 71 -5.47 5.73 -2.65
CA ILE A 71 -6.46 4.64 -2.66
C ILE A 71 -5.74 3.29 -2.48
N TYR A 72 -4.64 3.08 -3.20
CA TYR A 72 -3.86 1.83 -3.10
C TYR A 72 -3.31 1.57 -1.70
N ILE A 73 -2.58 2.51 -1.10
CA ILE A 73 -2.01 2.29 0.25
C ILE A 73 -3.11 2.03 1.27
N TYR A 74 -4.26 2.71 1.15
CA TYR A 74 -5.36 2.50 2.07
C TYR A 74 -6.04 1.14 1.85
N PHE A 75 -6.23 0.74 0.59
CA PHE A 75 -6.75 -0.57 0.20
C PHE A 75 -5.86 -1.68 0.78
N PHE A 76 -4.56 -1.62 0.51
CA PHE A 76 -3.59 -2.62 0.95
C PHE A 76 -3.64 -2.78 2.47
N ASN A 77 -3.47 -1.68 3.20
CA ASN A 77 -3.42 -1.69 4.65
C ASN A 77 -4.73 -2.16 5.28
N THR A 78 -5.87 -1.77 4.72
CA THR A 78 -7.17 -2.18 5.25
C THR A 78 -7.37 -3.69 5.14
N TRP A 79 -6.99 -4.30 4.00
CA TRP A 79 -7.11 -5.74 3.80
C TRP A 79 -6.14 -6.55 4.65
N THR A 80 -4.88 -6.12 4.73
CA THR A 80 -3.87 -6.85 5.52
C THR A 80 -4.15 -6.73 7.02
N GLN A 81 -4.43 -5.52 7.53
CA GLN A 81 -4.68 -5.31 8.97
C GLN A 81 -5.94 -6.00 9.47
N TYR A 82 -6.97 -6.14 8.62
CA TYR A 82 -8.18 -6.90 8.95
C TYR A 82 -7.86 -8.34 9.37
N THR A 83 -6.83 -8.95 8.80
CA THR A 83 -6.48 -10.37 9.00
C THR A 83 -5.28 -10.57 9.93
N SER A 84 -4.46 -9.53 10.13
CA SER A 84 -3.25 -9.58 10.97
C SER A 84 -3.43 -8.98 12.38
N VAL A 85 -4.66 -8.91 12.91
CA VAL A 85 -4.97 -8.20 14.16
C VAL A 85 -4.07 -8.61 15.33
N GLU A 86 -3.87 -9.91 15.55
CA GLU A 86 -3.09 -10.37 16.71
C GLU A 86 -1.59 -10.19 16.52
N VAL A 87 -1.08 -10.30 15.30
CA VAL A 87 0.31 -9.93 14.97
C VAL A 87 0.52 -8.44 15.24
N ASP A 88 -0.42 -7.61 14.77
CA ASP A 88 -0.34 -6.16 14.90
C ASP A 88 -0.52 -5.68 16.33
N ARG A 89 -1.25 -6.41 17.18
CA ARG A 89 -1.34 -6.10 18.61
C ARG A 89 0.02 -6.15 19.30
N ILE A 90 0.91 -7.04 18.86
CA ILE A 90 2.27 -7.18 19.39
C ILE A 90 3.18 -6.17 18.71
N ASN A 91 3.26 -6.20 17.37
CA ASN A 91 4.29 -5.47 16.63
C ASN A 91 3.94 -3.99 16.38
N LYS A 92 2.64 -3.66 16.30
CA LYS A 92 2.13 -2.37 15.77
C LYS A 92 0.86 -1.92 16.53
N PRO A 93 0.90 -1.78 17.87
CA PRO A 93 -0.28 -1.56 18.71
C PRO A 93 -1.01 -0.22 18.44
N ASP A 94 -0.35 0.72 17.80
CA ASP A 94 -0.89 2.03 17.39
C ASP A 94 -1.79 1.97 16.14
N ARG A 95 -1.79 0.85 15.39
CA ARG A 95 -2.65 0.65 14.22
C ARG A 95 -4.12 0.76 14.61
N SER A 96 -4.95 1.16 13.65
CA SER A 96 -6.36 1.52 13.88
C SER A 96 -7.18 0.40 14.55
N ILE A 97 -6.94 -0.86 14.20
CA ILE A 97 -7.67 -2.01 14.78
C ILE A 97 -7.15 -2.36 16.18
N PRO A 98 -5.84 -2.63 16.42
CA PRO A 98 -5.34 -2.90 17.77
C PRO A 98 -5.58 -1.76 18.77
N ALA A 99 -5.53 -0.50 18.32
CA ALA A 99 -5.81 0.67 19.14
C ALA A 99 -7.31 0.86 19.46
N GLY A 100 -8.20 0.03 18.91
CA GLY A 100 -9.64 0.10 19.14
C GLY A 100 -10.34 1.28 18.46
N ILE A 101 -9.67 1.98 17.53
CA ILE A 101 -10.27 3.09 16.76
C ILE A 101 -11.29 2.54 15.76
N THR A 102 -11.01 1.39 15.15
CA THR A 102 -11.93 0.73 14.22
C THR A 102 -12.01 -0.77 14.50
N THR A 103 -13.05 -1.43 14.01
CA THR A 103 -13.23 -2.88 14.18
C THR A 103 -12.79 -3.64 12.93
N PRO A 104 -12.42 -4.93 13.03
CA PRO A 104 -12.10 -5.75 11.86
C PRO A 104 -13.26 -5.79 10.84
N ALA A 105 -14.51 -5.84 11.30
CA ALA A 105 -15.67 -5.84 10.41
C ALA A 105 -15.82 -4.53 9.61
N VAL A 106 -15.56 -3.38 10.25
CA VAL A 106 -15.57 -2.08 9.59
C VAL A 106 -14.40 -1.95 8.62
N ALA A 107 -13.20 -2.39 9.02
CA ALA A 107 -12.05 -2.47 8.13
C ALA A 107 -12.34 -3.32 6.89
N LYS A 108 -12.90 -4.53 7.05
CA LYS A 108 -13.30 -5.37 5.90
C LYS A 108 -14.26 -4.65 4.95
N ARG A 109 -15.31 -4.01 5.48
CA ARG A 109 -16.26 -3.24 4.66
C ARG A 109 -15.56 -2.12 3.89
N ARG A 110 -14.67 -1.40 4.57
CA ARG A 110 -13.85 -0.35 3.96
C ARG A 110 -12.95 -0.90 2.86
N GLY A 111 -12.31 -2.04 3.09
CA GLY A 111 -11.52 -2.76 2.10
C GLY A 111 -12.35 -3.07 0.84
N MET A 112 -13.57 -3.57 1.01
CA MET A 112 -14.49 -3.84 -0.12
C MET A 112 -14.87 -2.57 -0.89
N VAL A 113 -15.15 -1.46 -0.21
CA VAL A 113 -15.44 -0.17 -0.85
C VAL A 113 -14.23 0.32 -1.64
N LEU A 114 -13.03 0.25 -1.05
CA LEU A 114 -11.79 0.64 -1.72
C LEU A 114 -11.50 -0.25 -2.94
N THR A 115 -11.73 -1.56 -2.85
CA THR A 115 -11.65 -2.48 -4.00
C THR A 115 -12.58 -2.01 -5.12
N ALA A 116 -13.85 -1.73 -4.81
CA ALA A 116 -14.83 -1.30 -5.80
C ALA A 116 -14.46 0.04 -6.44
N LEU A 117 -14.01 1.02 -5.64
CA LEU A 117 -13.52 2.31 -6.14
C LEU A 117 -12.32 2.14 -7.06
N TRP A 118 -11.41 1.24 -6.72
CA TRP A 118 -10.20 1.03 -7.50
C TRP A 118 -10.45 0.32 -8.83
N PHE A 119 -11.35 -0.67 -8.85
CA PHE A 119 -11.82 -1.26 -10.12
C PHE A 119 -12.62 -0.26 -10.96
N SER A 120 -13.42 0.61 -10.33
CA SER A 120 -14.12 1.70 -11.03
C SER A 120 -13.12 2.65 -11.69
N PHE A 121 -12.01 2.94 -11.00
CA PHE A 121 -10.92 3.73 -11.57
C PHE A 121 -10.25 3.01 -12.75
N ALA A 122 -10.05 1.69 -12.69
CA ALA A 122 -9.54 0.90 -13.81
C ALA A 122 -10.51 0.80 -15.00
N ILE A 123 -11.82 0.96 -14.79
CA ILE A 123 -12.80 1.09 -15.88
C ILE A 123 -12.64 2.44 -16.59
N TYR A 124 -12.43 3.52 -15.82
CA TYR A 124 -12.16 4.85 -16.37
C TYR A 124 -10.78 4.95 -17.04
N ARG A 125 -9.78 4.22 -16.51
CA ARG A 125 -8.42 4.09 -17.05
C ARG A 125 -8.07 2.62 -17.36
N PRO A 126 -8.60 2.06 -18.47
CA PRO A 126 -8.40 0.65 -18.84
C PRO A 126 -6.94 0.25 -18.99
N ASP A 127 -6.05 1.20 -19.25
CA ASP A 127 -4.61 0.99 -19.31
C ASP A 127 -4.02 0.47 -17.98
N LEU A 128 -4.72 0.63 -16.85
CA LEU A 128 -4.27 0.20 -15.52
C LEU A 128 -4.82 -1.16 -15.08
N ILE A 129 -5.64 -1.82 -15.90
CA ILE A 129 -6.37 -3.03 -15.46
C ILE A 129 -5.44 -4.15 -14.99
N ILE A 130 -4.28 -4.31 -15.64
CA ILE A 130 -3.28 -5.33 -15.28
C ILE A 130 -2.68 -5.03 -13.90
N GLU A 131 -2.27 -3.79 -13.66
CA GLU A 131 -1.74 -3.34 -12.37
C GLU A 131 -2.77 -3.52 -11.26
N THR A 132 -4.02 -3.12 -11.50
CA THR A 132 -5.12 -3.29 -10.54
C THR A 132 -5.29 -4.76 -10.16
N TRP A 133 -5.34 -5.67 -11.13
CA TRP A 133 -5.44 -7.10 -10.85
C TRP A 133 -4.25 -7.64 -10.06
N ILE A 134 -3.02 -7.32 -10.47
CA ILE A 134 -1.81 -7.76 -9.78
C ILE A 134 -1.82 -7.33 -8.32
N LEU A 135 -2.12 -6.06 -8.08
CA LEU A 135 -2.09 -5.50 -6.73
C LEU A 135 -3.22 -6.05 -5.85
N VAL A 136 -4.43 -6.25 -6.41
CA VAL A 136 -5.54 -6.90 -5.69
C VAL A 136 -5.19 -8.34 -5.36
N ILE A 137 -4.76 -9.15 -6.34
CA ILE A 137 -4.44 -10.57 -6.14
C ILE A 137 -3.31 -10.73 -5.12
N ALA A 138 -2.25 -9.94 -5.23
CA ALA A 138 -1.13 -9.99 -4.30
C ALA A 138 -1.56 -9.58 -2.88
N THR A 139 -2.36 -8.52 -2.74
CA THR A 139 -2.89 -8.08 -1.43
C THR A 139 -3.76 -9.15 -0.79
N ILE A 140 -4.66 -9.77 -1.56
CA ILE A 140 -5.52 -10.85 -1.06
C ILE A 140 -4.69 -12.09 -0.72
N THR A 141 -3.66 -12.42 -1.50
CA THR A 141 -2.73 -13.52 -1.20
C THR A 141 -2.01 -13.30 0.13
N LEU A 142 -1.59 -12.05 0.40
CA LEU A 142 -0.96 -11.67 1.66
C LEU A 142 -1.92 -11.66 2.84
N ALA A 143 -3.16 -11.21 2.65
CA ALA A 143 -4.14 -11.04 3.72
C ALA A 143 -4.88 -12.35 4.07
N MET A 144 -5.37 -13.07 3.06
CA MET A 144 -6.39 -14.11 3.27
C MET A 144 -5.86 -15.54 3.21
N ASN A 145 -4.68 -15.75 2.62
CA ASN A 145 -4.16 -17.09 2.36
C ASN A 145 -2.96 -17.39 3.25
N ASN A 146 -2.83 -18.65 3.69
CA ASN A 146 -1.62 -19.11 4.41
C ASN A 146 -0.34 -18.96 3.58
N LEU A 147 -0.46 -18.80 2.26
CA LEU A 147 0.66 -18.50 1.37
C LEU A 147 1.36 -17.19 1.76
N GLY A 148 0.63 -16.17 2.20
CA GLY A 148 1.20 -14.88 2.64
C GLY A 148 2.07 -14.98 3.90
N ARG A 149 2.00 -16.11 4.62
CA ARG A 149 2.83 -16.39 5.80
C ARG A 149 4.18 -17.03 5.47
N HIS A 150 4.38 -17.45 4.23
CA HIS A 150 5.63 -18.05 3.78
C HIS A 150 6.59 -16.96 3.31
N TRP A 151 7.81 -16.93 3.86
CA TRP A 151 8.84 -15.91 3.60
C TRP A 151 9.09 -15.62 2.11
N PHE A 152 9.19 -16.66 1.29
CA PHE A 152 9.41 -16.53 -0.17
C PHE A 152 8.20 -15.90 -0.88
N VAL A 153 7.00 -16.41 -0.63
CA VAL A 153 5.78 -15.90 -1.28
C VAL A 153 5.53 -14.45 -0.85
N LYS A 154 5.61 -14.17 0.46
CA LYS A 154 5.41 -12.83 1.02
C LYS A 154 6.34 -11.81 0.36
N ASN A 155 7.65 -11.98 0.53
CA ASN A 155 8.61 -10.93 0.20
C ASN A 155 9.20 -11.07 -1.21
N THR A 156 9.54 -12.28 -1.67
CA THR A 156 10.11 -12.43 -3.03
C THR A 156 9.05 -12.30 -4.11
N LEU A 157 7.88 -12.94 -3.95
CA LEU A 157 6.84 -12.91 -5.00
C LEU A 157 5.91 -11.71 -4.84
N CYS A 158 5.11 -11.65 -3.77
CA CYS A 158 4.07 -10.66 -3.60
C CYS A 158 4.64 -9.24 -3.53
N MET A 159 5.64 -8.97 -2.67
CA MET A 159 6.20 -7.61 -2.59
C MET A 159 6.87 -7.16 -3.90
N SER A 160 7.49 -8.07 -4.67
CA SER A 160 8.05 -7.72 -5.99
C SER A 160 6.97 -7.37 -7.01
N VAL A 161 5.96 -8.23 -7.21
CA VAL A 161 4.89 -7.94 -8.19
C VAL A 161 4.06 -6.73 -7.78
N MET A 162 3.89 -6.51 -6.47
CA MET A 162 3.25 -5.32 -5.94
C MET A 162 4.07 -4.07 -6.20
N ALA A 163 5.38 -4.10 -5.97
CA ALA A 163 6.26 -2.97 -6.30
C ALA A 163 6.19 -2.63 -7.80
N TRP A 164 6.16 -3.65 -8.66
CA TRP A 164 5.98 -3.45 -10.10
C TRP A 164 4.64 -2.78 -10.42
N GLY A 165 3.52 -3.34 -9.93
CA GLY A 165 2.19 -2.78 -10.20
C GLY A 165 2.02 -1.36 -9.64
N PHE A 166 2.61 -1.13 -8.46
CA PHE A 166 2.63 0.15 -7.78
C PHE A 166 3.39 1.22 -8.55
N LEU A 167 4.53 0.89 -9.18
CA LEU A 167 5.34 1.84 -9.95
C LEU A 167 4.89 1.96 -11.41
N SER A 168 4.35 0.89 -11.98
CA SER A 168 3.81 0.89 -13.35
C SER A 168 2.57 1.79 -13.47
N SER A 169 1.73 1.86 -12.43
CA SER A 169 0.51 2.69 -12.43
C SER A 169 0.83 4.19 -12.57
N PRO A 170 1.65 4.82 -11.72
CA PRO A 170 2.14 6.19 -11.90
C PRO A 170 2.80 6.44 -13.26
N ARG A 171 3.61 5.48 -13.76
CA ARG A 171 4.25 5.63 -15.08
C ARG A 171 3.22 5.85 -16.18
N LYS A 172 2.17 5.02 -16.21
CA LYS A 172 1.08 5.09 -17.19
C LYS A 172 0.21 6.34 -16.99
N LEU A 173 -0.08 6.69 -15.75
CA LEU A 173 -0.86 7.90 -15.42
C LEU A 173 -0.15 9.18 -15.85
N MET A 174 1.19 9.23 -15.75
CA MET A 174 2.00 10.37 -16.18
C MET A 174 2.30 10.38 -17.69
N GLY A 175 1.74 9.44 -18.47
CA GLY A 175 1.85 9.46 -19.93
C GLY A 175 3.25 9.19 -20.50
N ALA A 176 4.20 8.69 -19.71
CA ALA A 176 5.59 8.54 -20.14
C ALA A 176 5.80 7.40 -21.16
N PRO A 177 6.18 7.69 -22.43
CA PRO A 177 6.57 6.68 -23.40
C PRO A 177 8.09 6.51 -23.36
N LEU A 178 8.60 5.42 -22.78
CA LEU A 178 10.04 5.15 -22.76
C LEU A 178 10.31 3.67 -23.03
N PRO A 179 11.04 3.32 -24.12
CA PRO A 179 11.35 1.94 -24.50
C PRO A 179 12.17 1.18 -23.45
N ASN A 180 12.92 1.87 -22.57
CA ASN A 180 13.88 1.27 -21.63
C ASN A 180 13.40 1.22 -20.16
N THR A 181 12.19 1.71 -19.84
CA THR A 181 11.73 1.79 -18.43
C THR A 181 11.28 0.43 -17.88
N SER A 182 10.90 -0.52 -18.74
CA SER A 182 10.38 -1.81 -18.30
C SER A 182 11.42 -2.62 -17.51
N ASN A 183 12.66 -2.71 -18.01
CA ASN A 183 13.72 -3.48 -17.34
C ASN A 183 14.14 -2.84 -16.01
N HIS A 184 14.27 -1.51 -15.98
CA HIS A 184 14.58 -0.78 -14.74
C HIS A 184 13.47 -0.93 -13.70
N LEU A 185 12.20 -0.90 -14.13
CA LEU A 185 11.06 -1.13 -13.25
C LEU A 185 11.01 -2.55 -12.70
N ILE A 186 11.28 -3.56 -13.53
CA ILE A 186 11.37 -4.94 -13.07
C ILE A 186 12.52 -5.10 -12.09
N ALA A 187 13.70 -4.55 -12.40
CA ALA A 187 14.85 -4.60 -11.50
C ALA A 187 14.56 -3.92 -10.15
N LEU A 188 13.96 -2.73 -10.18
CA LEU A 188 13.56 -2.00 -8.97
C LEU A 188 12.49 -2.76 -8.19
N ALA A 189 11.51 -3.37 -8.87
CA ALA A 189 10.47 -4.16 -8.23
C ALA A 189 11.04 -5.39 -7.52
N VAL A 190 11.93 -6.13 -8.17
CA VAL A 190 12.65 -7.27 -7.57
C VAL A 190 13.48 -6.81 -6.38
N TRP A 191 14.20 -5.70 -6.52
CA TRP A 191 14.99 -5.12 -5.44
C TRP A 191 14.13 -4.73 -4.23
N VAL A 192 12.96 -4.12 -4.45
CA VAL A 192 12.00 -3.81 -3.37
C VAL A 192 11.51 -5.08 -2.68
N GLY A 193 11.25 -6.16 -3.42
CA GLY A 193 10.92 -7.46 -2.83
C GLY A 193 11.99 -7.98 -1.88
N PHE A 194 13.27 -7.81 -2.24
CA PHE A 194 14.37 -8.14 -1.35
C PHE A 194 14.49 -7.20 -0.14
N VAL A 195 14.35 -5.90 -0.35
CA VAL A 195 14.39 -4.91 0.76
C VAL A 195 13.22 -5.14 1.74
N ALA A 196 12.09 -5.68 1.27
CA ALA A 196 10.94 -5.99 2.12
C ALA A 196 11.24 -7.03 3.22
N TYR A 197 12.26 -7.89 3.06
CA TYR A 197 12.73 -8.78 4.14
C TYR A 197 13.17 -8.02 5.40
N SER A 198 13.52 -6.73 5.28
CA SER A 198 13.80 -5.88 6.45
C SER A 198 12.65 -5.84 7.47
N GLN A 199 11.40 -5.99 7.00
CA GLN A 199 10.21 -5.97 7.85
C GLN A 199 10.12 -7.22 8.72
N ASP A 200 10.51 -8.39 8.19
CA ASP A 200 10.46 -9.65 8.92
C ASP A 200 11.36 -9.62 10.18
N PHE A 201 12.47 -8.88 10.17
CA PHE A 201 13.34 -8.75 11.35
C PHE A 201 12.73 -7.93 12.48
N ARG A 202 11.81 -7.01 12.16
CA ARG A 202 11.08 -6.20 13.15
C ARG A 202 9.87 -6.94 13.70
N ASP A 203 9.26 -7.79 12.88
CA ASP A 203 7.99 -8.44 13.17
C ASP A 203 8.15 -9.85 13.78
N VAL A 204 9.39 -10.27 14.10
CA VAL A 204 9.76 -11.60 14.62
C VAL A 204 8.89 -12.07 15.79
N GLU A 205 8.60 -11.19 16.74
CA GLU A 205 7.84 -11.56 17.95
C GLU A 205 6.40 -11.94 17.59
N GLY A 206 5.67 -11.06 16.89
CA GLY A 206 4.32 -11.38 16.42
C GLY A 206 4.25 -12.51 15.39
N ASP A 207 5.29 -12.70 14.58
CA ASP A 207 5.37 -13.82 13.63
C ASP A 207 5.45 -15.18 14.34
N LYS A 208 6.23 -15.27 15.43
CA LYS A 208 6.35 -16.49 16.25
C LYS A 208 5.02 -16.87 16.89
N GLU A 209 4.33 -15.91 17.49
CA GLU A 209 3.05 -16.13 18.18
C GLU A 209 1.95 -16.60 17.22
N THR A 210 2.03 -16.19 15.95
CA THR A 210 1.00 -16.54 14.94
C THR A 210 1.41 -17.66 13.99
N GLY A 211 2.59 -18.25 14.19
CA GLY A 211 3.11 -19.37 13.40
C GLY A 211 3.48 -18.99 11.96
N SER A 212 3.81 -17.72 11.70
CA SER A 212 4.28 -17.28 10.39
C SER A 212 5.67 -17.84 10.10
N TRP A 213 5.88 -18.37 8.90
CA TRP A 213 7.16 -18.94 8.48
C TRP A 213 7.99 -17.92 7.69
N THR A 214 8.37 -16.83 8.37
CA THR A 214 9.16 -15.71 7.82
C THR A 214 10.65 -16.04 7.74
N LEU A 215 11.44 -15.20 7.04
CA LEU A 215 12.85 -15.52 6.74
C LEU A 215 13.68 -15.83 8.00
N PRO A 216 13.56 -15.06 9.11
CA PRO A 216 14.27 -15.39 10.35
C PRO A 216 13.83 -16.73 10.96
N MET A 217 12.60 -17.20 10.69
CA MET A 217 12.11 -18.51 11.13
C MET A 217 12.62 -19.65 10.25
N ALA A 218 12.88 -19.37 8.96
CA ALA A 218 13.32 -20.38 8.00
C ALA A 218 14.82 -20.71 8.12
N VAL A 219 15.68 -19.68 8.29
CA VAL A 219 17.15 -19.87 8.26
C VAL A 219 17.86 -19.43 9.56
N GLY A 220 17.11 -18.94 10.54
CA GLY A 220 17.64 -18.35 11.78
C GLY A 220 17.98 -16.86 11.61
N ASP A 221 17.85 -16.08 12.69
CA ASP A 221 18.01 -14.60 12.67
C ASP A 221 19.38 -14.15 12.14
N GLY A 222 20.47 -14.76 12.61
CA GLY A 222 21.83 -14.41 12.17
C GLY A 222 22.05 -14.62 10.67
N ASN A 223 21.70 -15.80 10.15
CA ASN A 223 21.84 -16.12 8.73
C ASN A 223 20.91 -15.27 7.87
N ALA A 224 19.68 -15.02 8.34
CA ALA A 224 18.73 -14.17 7.64
C ALA A 224 19.25 -12.73 7.49
N ARG A 225 19.87 -12.17 8.54
CA ARG A 225 20.50 -10.84 8.49
C ARG A 225 21.70 -10.80 7.54
N LEU A 226 22.53 -11.84 7.54
CA LEU A 226 23.66 -11.95 6.60
C LEU A 226 23.19 -12.03 5.15
N LEU A 227 22.16 -12.84 4.86
CA LEU A 227 21.57 -12.94 3.53
C LEU A 227 21.00 -11.59 3.09
N PHE A 228 20.26 -10.92 3.97
CA PHE A 228 19.71 -9.59 3.69
C PHE A 228 20.81 -8.57 3.42
N ALA A 229 21.86 -8.53 4.24
CA ALA A 229 23.00 -7.65 4.03
C ALA A 229 23.69 -7.91 2.68
N PHE A 230 23.88 -9.16 2.31
CA PHE A 230 24.47 -9.54 1.02
C PHE A 230 23.64 -9.04 -0.17
N VAL A 231 22.31 -9.17 -0.11
CA VAL A 231 21.42 -8.70 -1.19
C VAL A 231 21.35 -7.17 -1.25
N CYS A 232 21.46 -6.48 -0.11
CA CYS A 232 21.46 -5.02 -0.06
C CYS A 232 22.84 -4.38 -0.31
N MET A 233 23.92 -5.18 -0.41
CA MET A 233 25.22 -4.63 -0.79
C MET A 233 25.10 -4.05 -2.21
N PRO A 234 25.48 -2.77 -2.43
CA PRO A 234 25.64 -2.27 -3.77
C PRO A 234 26.72 -3.14 -4.43
N LEU A 235 26.33 -3.95 -5.41
CA LEU A 235 27.28 -4.63 -6.27
C LEU A 235 28.03 -3.51 -6.99
N VAL A 236 29.24 -3.22 -6.52
CA VAL A 236 30.15 -2.30 -7.18
C VAL A 236 30.47 -2.93 -8.53
N THR A 237 29.83 -2.43 -9.58
CA THR A 237 30.15 -2.72 -10.98
C THR A 237 30.48 -1.43 -11.68
#